data_AF-A0AAU4IDK2-F1
#
_entry.id   AF-A0AAU4IDK2-F1
#
_cell.length_a   1.000
_cell.length_b   1.000
_cell.length_c   1.000
_cell.angle_alpha   90.00
_cell.angle_beta   90.00
_cell.angle_gamma   90.00
#
_symmetry.space_group_name_H-M   'P 1'
#
loop_
_entity.id
_entity.type
_entity.pdbx_description
1 polymer ?
#
loop_
_entity_poly.entity_id
_entity_poly.type
_entity_poly.pdbx_seq_one_letter_code
_entity_poly.pdbx_strand_id
1 'polypeptide(L)'
;MSIVNVHLILGSTVSMICPARVVESGADGLLLWVAPGTPLWRATIPAGTHLRDLPPEGSYPLRADRWRHGGALILQPAGAGHAVWWSFTLEQEFRSWYVNLESRVRTGDGADVHVTDQELDITVTPDRAWEWKDEESFAAKTGHPVYWTRDEAASIRAEGVRVTRLIDSAAYPFDGTWCDFSPPASWPLPDRPPLPLAAVTAPSGVLVLGKAGWIDHRPDDTPPLSDRALAMAATGGGHLHDGGAAGPEPWGFEAVAVPAATDRPLPVRAWTSPSPFDGEPVISALEISLGLPWTHGPDPVPLGDLPVDRCGMVLGDARALDAFEGLNGEAVNGLADVTYRGRYEDEAQAVFGGGPTAGASGPLGFLDLPLGEAAALAERIRDWVRAGPGNGLRVSVEPHTDYHRARRAGWGHPLLAGAIELGGCRVLGLGWDPGDHSERHQGEREEGRVYPVTLEERDGEAVLRWTIPPYEGEGEA
;
A
#
# COMPACT_ATOMS: atom_id res chain seq x y z
N MET A 1 -1.57 -7.57 24.57
CA MET A 1 -2.90 -7.13 24.09
C MET A 1 -2.83 -7.07 22.59
N SER A 2 -3.74 -7.75 21.89
CA SER A 2 -3.71 -7.86 20.43
C SER A 2 -4.37 -6.67 19.75
N ILE A 3 -3.80 -6.27 18.60
CA ILE A 3 -4.38 -5.34 17.65
C ILE A 3 -4.79 -6.15 16.43
N VAL A 4 -5.93 -5.82 15.83
CA VAL A 4 -6.35 -6.33 14.51
C VAL A 4 -6.52 -5.14 13.57
N ASN A 5 -6.18 -5.30 12.29
CA ASN A 5 -6.47 -4.27 11.30
C ASN A 5 -7.81 -4.60 10.62
N VAL A 6 -8.77 -3.69 10.74
CA VAL A 6 -10.07 -3.81 10.11
C VAL A 6 -9.99 -3.13 8.74
N HIS A 7 -10.11 -3.94 7.68
CA HIS A 7 -10.19 -3.48 6.30
C HIS A 7 -11.67 -3.35 5.94
N LEU A 8 -12.18 -2.11 5.90
CA LEU A 8 -13.55 -1.83 5.48
C LEU A 8 -13.61 -1.73 3.96
N ILE A 9 -14.38 -2.60 3.33
CA ILE A 9 -14.49 -2.77 1.90
C ILE A 9 -15.91 -2.42 1.47
N LEU A 10 -16.05 -1.59 0.45
CA LEU A 10 -17.32 -1.32 -0.21
C LEU A 10 -17.21 -1.72 -1.69
N GLY A 11 -18.02 -2.69 -2.11
CA GLY A 11 -17.83 -3.33 -3.42
C GLY A 11 -16.46 -4.00 -3.51
N SER A 12 -15.61 -3.56 -4.43
CA SER A 12 -14.22 -4.06 -4.55
C SER A 12 -13.17 -3.12 -3.94
N THR A 13 -13.59 -1.96 -3.41
CA THR A 13 -12.67 -0.92 -2.94
C THR A 13 -12.47 -1.00 -1.43
N VAL A 14 -11.20 -1.03 -1.00
CA VAL A 14 -10.85 -0.74 0.40
C VAL A 14 -11.10 0.74 0.69
N SER A 15 -12.08 1.03 1.54
CA SER A 15 -12.42 2.39 1.99
C SER A 15 -11.50 2.89 3.10
N MET A 16 -11.09 1.98 3.98
CA MET A 16 -10.36 2.29 5.19
C MET A 16 -9.65 1.04 5.71
N ILE A 17 -8.44 1.22 6.24
CA ILE A 17 -7.74 0.20 7.03
C ILE A 17 -7.47 0.82 8.39
N CYS A 18 -8.18 0.36 9.42
CA CYS A 18 -8.14 0.94 10.76
C CYS A 18 -7.74 -0.11 11.80
N PRO A 19 -6.69 0.12 12.58
CA PRO A 19 -6.29 -0.78 13.65
C PRO A 19 -7.27 -0.65 14.81
N ALA A 20 -7.72 -1.77 15.34
CA ALA A 20 -8.60 -1.83 16.50
C ALA A 20 -7.97 -2.72 17.57
N ARG A 21 -8.10 -2.31 18.83
CA ARG A 21 -7.67 -3.14 19.95
C ARG A 21 -8.71 -4.21 20.22
N VAL A 22 -8.27 -5.45 20.40
CA VAL A 22 -9.15 -6.53 20.86
C VAL A 22 -9.43 -6.36 22.36
N VAL A 23 -10.69 -6.12 22.70
CA VAL A 23 -11.19 -6.07 24.07
C VAL A 23 -11.52 -7.49 24.54
N GLU A 24 -12.29 -8.22 23.73
CA GLU A 24 -12.64 -9.62 23.95
C GLU A 24 -12.61 -10.38 22.63
N SER A 25 -12.22 -11.65 22.68
CA SER A 25 -12.24 -12.57 21.54
C SER A 25 -12.57 -13.97 22.06
N GLY A 26 -13.63 -14.59 21.53
CA GLY A 26 -14.09 -15.89 22.01
C GLY A 26 -15.11 -16.55 21.08
N ALA A 27 -15.81 -17.56 21.59
CA ALA A 27 -16.83 -18.31 20.84
C ALA A 27 -18.02 -17.42 20.41
N ASP A 28 -18.29 -16.36 21.15
CA ASP A 28 -19.41 -15.45 20.89
C ASP A 28 -19.07 -14.36 19.86
N GLY A 29 -17.80 -14.23 19.48
CA GLY A 29 -17.33 -13.27 18.48
C GLY A 29 -16.15 -12.43 18.96
N LEU A 30 -16.04 -11.24 18.38
CA LEU A 30 -14.94 -10.30 18.60
C LEU A 30 -15.48 -8.95 19.08
N LEU A 31 -14.94 -8.43 20.18
CA LEU A 31 -15.22 -7.09 20.69
C LEU A 31 -13.98 -6.23 20.49
N LEU A 32 -14.12 -5.16 19.72
CA LEU A 32 -13.04 -4.30 19.28
C LEU A 32 -13.21 -2.88 19.80
N TRP A 33 -12.10 -2.20 20.05
CA TRP A 33 -12.07 -0.80 20.44
C TRP A 33 -11.26 0.03 19.45
N VAL A 34 -11.88 1.10 18.94
CA VAL A 34 -11.23 2.13 18.12
C VAL A 34 -11.30 3.45 18.89
N ALA A 35 -10.15 3.94 19.32
CA ALA A 35 -10.03 5.22 20.04
C ALA A 35 -10.12 6.42 19.07
N PRO A 36 -10.57 7.59 19.55
CA PRO A 36 -10.41 8.85 18.82
C PRO A 36 -8.96 9.08 18.40
N GLY A 37 -8.74 9.55 17.17
CA GLY A 37 -7.40 9.88 16.67
C GLY A 37 -6.51 8.69 16.27
N THR A 38 -7.01 7.45 16.38
CA THR A 38 -6.32 6.24 15.89
C THR A 38 -5.82 6.44 14.46
N PRO A 39 -4.51 6.25 14.17
CA PRO A 39 -3.97 6.41 12.82
C PRO A 39 -4.45 5.29 11.90
N LEU A 40 -4.83 5.63 10.67
CA LEU A 40 -5.43 4.71 9.71
C LEU A 40 -5.07 5.08 8.26
N TRP A 41 -5.42 4.18 7.33
CA TRP A 41 -5.45 4.46 5.90
C TRP A 41 -6.88 4.74 5.47
N ARG A 42 -7.09 5.74 4.61
CA ARG A 42 -8.42 6.09 4.06
C ARG A 42 -8.35 6.28 2.54
N ALA A 43 -9.35 5.78 1.83
CA ALA A 43 -9.51 6.03 0.40
C ALA A 43 -9.64 7.52 0.09
N THR A 44 -8.92 7.96 -0.93
CA THR A 44 -8.98 9.29 -1.50
C THR A 44 -10.02 9.29 -2.61
N ILE A 45 -11.17 9.86 -2.32
CA ILE A 45 -12.29 9.97 -3.25
C ILE A 45 -12.45 11.42 -3.74
N PRO A 46 -13.06 11.65 -4.91
CA PRO A 46 -13.33 13.00 -5.40
C PRO A 46 -14.09 13.86 -4.38
N ALA A 47 -13.70 15.13 -4.26
CA ALA A 47 -14.32 16.03 -3.29
C ALA A 47 -15.83 16.15 -3.52
N GLY A 48 -16.61 16.09 -2.43
CA GLY A 48 -18.07 16.16 -2.49
C GLY A 48 -18.79 14.87 -2.90
N THR A 49 -18.08 13.77 -3.08
CA THR A 49 -18.67 12.44 -3.34
C THR A 49 -18.65 11.57 -2.09
N HIS A 50 -19.61 10.65 -1.97
CA HIS A 50 -19.53 9.55 -1.00
C HIS A 50 -18.99 8.30 -1.72
N LEU A 51 -18.22 7.47 -1.01
CA LEU A 51 -17.64 6.25 -1.61
C LEU A 51 -18.72 5.34 -2.24
N ARG A 52 -19.92 5.32 -1.64
CA ARG A 52 -21.07 4.53 -2.11
C ARG A 52 -21.66 5.00 -3.44
N ASP A 53 -21.38 6.24 -3.84
CA ASP A 53 -21.85 6.84 -5.09
C ASP A 53 -20.85 6.63 -6.23
N LEU A 54 -19.70 6.03 -5.92
CA LEU A 54 -18.64 5.75 -6.87
C LEU A 54 -18.84 4.40 -7.56
N PRO A 55 -18.35 4.23 -8.80
CA PRO A 55 -18.36 2.94 -9.48
C PRO A 55 -17.67 1.86 -8.62
N PRO A 56 -18.27 0.67 -8.49
CA PRO A 56 -17.78 -0.36 -7.58
C PRO A 56 -16.45 -1.00 -8.01
N GLU A 57 -16.06 -0.85 -9.28
CA GLU A 57 -14.76 -1.30 -9.79
C GLU A 57 -13.66 -0.22 -9.70
N GLY A 58 -13.94 0.92 -9.05
CA GLY A 58 -12.94 1.96 -8.83
C GLY A 58 -11.83 1.52 -7.87
N SER A 59 -10.57 1.71 -8.26
CA SER A 59 -9.45 1.70 -7.32
C SER A 59 -9.18 3.13 -6.86
N TYR A 60 -9.34 3.37 -5.57
CA TYR A 60 -9.11 4.68 -4.95
C TYR A 60 -7.82 4.62 -4.11
N PRO A 61 -6.83 5.48 -4.39
CA PRO A 61 -5.62 5.57 -3.59
C PRO A 61 -5.91 5.72 -2.10
N LEU A 62 -5.23 4.93 -1.28
CA LEU A 62 -5.24 5.13 0.16
C LEU A 62 -4.30 6.29 0.53
N ARG A 63 -4.68 7.09 1.52
CA ARG A 63 -3.83 8.12 2.12
C ARG A 63 -3.82 7.99 3.64
N ALA A 64 -2.77 8.51 4.24
CA ALA A 64 -2.67 8.68 5.68
C ALA A 64 -3.84 9.52 6.22
N ASP A 65 -4.52 9.04 7.27
CA ASP A 65 -5.54 9.81 7.99
C ASP A 65 -5.63 9.33 9.45
N ARG A 66 -6.59 9.88 10.20
CA ARG A 66 -6.91 9.47 11.57
C ARG A 66 -8.40 9.21 11.72
N TRP A 67 -8.76 8.40 12.71
CA TRP A 67 -10.15 8.20 13.13
C TRP A 67 -10.71 9.53 13.64
N ARG A 68 -11.70 10.09 12.92
CA ARG A 68 -12.23 11.45 13.14
C ARG A 68 -13.42 11.51 14.08
N HIS A 69 -13.96 10.35 14.45
CA HIS A 69 -15.12 10.25 15.32
C HIS A 69 -14.67 10.10 16.78
N GLY A 70 -15.64 10.15 17.69
CA GLY A 70 -15.42 9.70 19.05
C GLY A 70 -15.09 8.20 19.10
N GLY A 71 -14.97 7.66 20.30
CA GLY A 71 -14.63 6.27 20.48
C GLY A 71 -15.70 5.33 19.91
N ALA A 72 -15.28 4.17 19.41
CA ALA A 72 -16.19 3.13 18.95
C ALA A 72 -15.81 1.79 19.58
N LEU A 73 -16.75 1.20 20.32
CA LEU A 73 -16.69 -0.21 20.71
C LEU A 73 -17.50 -0.99 19.69
N ILE A 74 -16.94 -2.02 19.08
CA ILE A 74 -17.51 -2.72 17.93
C ILE A 74 -17.58 -4.20 18.26
N LEU A 75 -18.80 -4.72 18.38
CA LEU A 75 -19.07 -6.14 18.51
C LEU A 75 -19.31 -6.73 17.12
N GLN A 76 -18.54 -7.77 16.79
CA GLN A 76 -18.74 -8.64 15.63
C GLN A 76 -19.16 -10.03 16.14
N PRO A 77 -20.48 -10.31 16.26
CA PRO A 77 -20.94 -11.59 16.77
C PRO A 77 -20.52 -12.74 15.85
N ALA A 78 -20.21 -13.90 16.43
CA ALA A 78 -19.79 -15.07 15.67
C ALA A 78 -20.89 -15.53 14.69
N GLY A 79 -20.54 -15.65 13.41
CA GLY A 79 -21.44 -16.12 12.35
C GLY A 79 -22.57 -15.16 11.97
N ALA A 80 -22.61 -13.95 12.51
CA ALA A 80 -23.62 -12.96 12.18
C ALA A 80 -23.28 -12.16 10.91
N GLY A 81 -24.30 -11.63 10.24
CA GLY A 81 -24.21 -10.74 9.09
C GLY A 81 -24.26 -9.25 9.47
N HIS A 82 -23.88 -8.90 10.70
CA HIS A 82 -23.86 -7.52 11.18
C HIS A 82 -22.79 -7.27 12.24
N ALA A 83 -22.38 -6.02 12.44
CA ALA A 83 -21.66 -5.57 13.63
C ALA A 83 -22.50 -4.54 14.39
N VAL A 84 -22.34 -4.48 15.71
CA VAL A 84 -22.98 -3.44 16.54
C VAL A 84 -21.91 -2.54 17.14
N TRP A 85 -22.05 -1.24 16.92
CA TRP A 85 -21.10 -0.23 17.32
C TRP A 85 -21.72 0.63 18.41
N TRP A 86 -21.17 0.61 19.62
CA TRP A 86 -21.42 1.66 20.59
C TRP A 86 -20.58 2.87 20.18
N SER A 87 -21.27 3.96 19.82
CA SER A 87 -20.63 5.22 19.47
C SER A 87 -20.55 6.12 20.69
N PHE A 88 -19.36 6.63 20.97
CA PHE A 88 -19.10 7.57 22.06
C PHE A 88 -18.78 8.96 21.52
N THR A 89 -18.95 9.99 22.34
CA THR A 89 -18.44 11.35 22.07
C THR A 89 -16.92 11.41 22.22
N LEU A 90 -16.30 12.57 21.97
CA LEU A 90 -14.87 12.77 22.24
C LEU A 90 -14.59 12.77 23.76
N GLU A 91 -15.58 13.16 24.55
CA GLU A 91 -15.60 13.15 26.00
C GLU A 91 -15.94 11.75 26.59
N GLN A 92 -16.01 10.72 25.74
CA GLN A 92 -16.26 9.32 26.12
C GLN A 92 -17.67 9.08 26.69
N GLU A 93 -18.66 9.88 26.31
CA GLU A 93 -20.07 9.68 26.67
C GLU A 93 -20.79 8.84 25.61
N PHE A 94 -21.58 7.84 26.02
CA PHE A 94 -22.36 7.03 25.07
C PHE A 94 -23.41 7.88 24.35
N ARG A 95 -23.43 7.77 23.02
CA ARG A 95 -24.29 8.56 22.14
C ARG A 95 -25.41 7.75 21.50
N SER A 96 -25.08 6.59 20.95
CA SER A 96 -26.01 5.76 20.18
C SER A 96 -25.40 4.40 19.86
N TRP A 97 -26.22 3.42 19.48
CA TRP A 97 -25.74 2.27 18.73
C TRP A 97 -25.85 2.52 17.22
N TYR A 98 -24.96 1.89 16.47
CA TYR A 98 -25.01 1.79 15.02
C TYR A 98 -24.85 0.33 14.62
N VAL A 99 -25.76 -0.19 13.81
CA VAL A 99 -25.70 -1.55 13.28
C VAL A 99 -25.23 -1.46 11.84
N ASN A 100 -24.05 -2.00 11.58
CA ASN A 100 -23.49 -2.14 10.24
C ASN A 100 -23.86 -3.53 9.72
N LEU A 101 -24.67 -3.65 8.67
CA LEU A 101 -24.86 -4.96 8.04
C LEU A 101 -23.62 -5.25 7.18
N GLU A 102 -23.01 -6.40 7.42
CA GLU A 102 -21.71 -6.72 6.86
C GLU A 102 -21.47 -8.22 6.76
N SER A 103 -20.63 -8.61 5.81
CA SER A 103 -19.94 -9.90 5.84
C SER A 103 -18.48 -9.70 6.23
N ARG A 104 -17.84 -10.75 6.76
CA ARG A 104 -16.44 -10.63 7.20
C ARG A 104 -15.63 -11.89 6.97
N VAL A 105 -14.34 -11.69 6.70
CA VAL A 105 -13.33 -12.74 6.59
C VAL A 105 -12.13 -12.34 7.43
N ARG A 106 -11.73 -13.21 8.37
CA ARG A 106 -10.52 -13.03 9.17
C ARG A 106 -9.38 -13.81 8.53
N THR A 107 -8.19 -13.23 8.49
CA THR A 107 -6.99 -13.93 7.99
C THR A 107 -6.62 -15.09 8.92
N GLY A 108 -5.87 -16.06 8.40
CA GLY A 108 -5.46 -17.26 9.15
C GLY A 108 -4.66 -16.94 10.42
N ASP A 109 -3.82 -15.91 10.33
CA ASP A 109 -3.03 -15.34 11.44
C ASP A 109 -3.86 -14.49 12.41
N GLY A 110 -5.06 -14.13 11.99
CA GLY A 110 -5.97 -13.31 12.74
C GLY A 110 -5.57 -11.85 12.91
N ALA A 111 -4.56 -11.38 12.16
CA ALA A 111 -4.07 -10.00 12.19
C ALA A 111 -4.99 -9.03 11.44
N ASP A 112 -5.70 -9.50 10.41
CA ASP A 112 -6.58 -8.68 9.59
C ASP A 112 -8.02 -9.23 9.59
N VAL A 113 -8.98 -8.32 9.59
CA VAL A 113 -10.41 -8.61 9.41
C VAL A 113 -10.90 -7.80 8.21
N HIS A 114 -11.21 -8.49 7.12
CA HIS A 114 -11.82 -7.91 5.93
C HIS A 114 -13.33 -7.85 6.12
N VAL A 115 -13.87 -6.65 6.25
CA VAL A 115 -15.28 -6.37 6.46
C VAL A 115 -15.85 -5.84 5.15
N THR A 116 -16.78 -6.57 4.54
CA THR A 116 -17.51 -6.10 3.36
C THR A 116 -18.83 -5.49 3.79
N ASP A 117 -18.94 -4.18 3.58
CA ASP A 117 -20.13 -3.39 3.86
C ASP A 117 -21.31 -3.82 2.97
N GLN A 118 -22.48 -3.97 3.57
CA GLN A 118 -23.71 -4.38 2.88
C GLN A 118 -24.68 -3.22 2.62
N GLU A 119 -24.21 -1.98 2.71
CA GLU A 119 -24.88 -0.70 2.47
C GLU A 119 -26.07 -0.38 3.38
N LEU A 120 -26.84 -1.38 3.80
CA LEU A 120 -28.02 -1.21 4.63
C LEU A 120 -27.63 -1.18 6.11
N ASP A 121 -28.07 -0.14 6.82
CA ASP A 121 -27.66 0.10 8.21
C ASP A 121 -28.86 0.38 9.13
N ILE A 122 -28.64 0.35 10.44
CA ILE A 122 -29.64 0.75 11.43
C ILE A 122 -28.99 1.70 12.45
N THR A 123 -29.56 2.89 12.63
CA THR A 123 -29.19 3.80 13.72
C THR A 123 -30.14 3.57 14.90
N VAL A 124 -29.60 3.56 16.11
CA VAL A 124 -30.38 3.29 17.33
C VAL A 124 -30.04 4.31 18.41
N THR A 125 -31.04 5.03 18.88
CA THR A 125 -30.88 6.02 19.96
C THR A 125 -30.73 5.33 21.33
N PRO A 126 -30.26 6.04 22.37
CA PRO A 126 -30.11 5.45 23.72
C PRO A 126 -31.39 4.88 24.33
N ASP A 127 -32.56 5.41 23.96
CA ASP A 127 -33.87 4.92 24.36
C ASP A 127 -34.42 3.79 23.45
N ARG A 128 -33.58 3.26 22.54
CA ARG A 128 -33.86 2.16 21.60
C ARG A 128 -34.88 2.48 20.51
N ALA A 129 -35.16 3.76 20.24
CA ALA A 129 -35.79 4.12 18.98
C ALA A 129 -34.79 3.86 17.84
N TRP A 130 -35.26 3.29 16.74
CA TRP A 130 -34.39 2.93 15.63
C TRP A 130 -35.00 3.29 14.29
N GLU A 131 -34.14 3.53 13.31
CA GLU A 131 -34.50 3.78 11.92
C GLU A 131 -33.55 3.01 11.00
N TRP A 132 -34.08 2.58 9.85
CA TRP A 132 -33.23 2.11 8.77
C TRP A 132 -32.50 3.29 8.13
N LYS A 133 -31.26 3.05 7.73
CA LYS A 133 -30.43 4.01 7.02
C LYS A 133 -30.02 3.40 5.68
N ASP A 134 -29.94 4.25 4.66
CA ASP A 134 -29.44 3.92 3.32
C ASP A 134 -30.29 2.91 2.51
N GLU A 135 -31.58 2.78 2.84
CA GLU A 135 -32.52 1.87 2.14
C GLU A 135 -32.64 2.13 0.64
N GLU A 136 -32.63 3.40 0.22
CA GLU A 136 -32.74 3.77 -1.19
C GLU A 136 -31.48 3.36 -1.98
N SER A 137 -30.29 3.60 -1.40
CA SER A 137 -29.00 3.19 -1.96
C SER A 137 -28.93 1.67 -2.09
N PHE A 138 -29.32 0.94 -1.04
CA PHE A 138 -29.37 -0.52 -1.05
C PHE A 138 -30.35 -1.07 -2.11
N ALA A 139 -31.54 -0.48 -2.22
CA ALA A 139 -32.53 -0.88 -3.21
C ALA A 139 -32.04 -0.64 -4.65
N ALA A 140 -31.35 0.49 -4.90
CA ALA A 140 -30.78 0.81 -6.21
C ALA A 140 -29.68 -0.18 -6.65
N LYS A 141 -28.95 -0.76 -5.69
CA LYS A 141 -27.87 -1.74 -5.92
C LYS A 141 -28.33 -3.20 -5.96
N THR A 142 -29.57 -3.48 -5.56
CA THR A 142 -30.11 -4.84 -5.48
C THR A 142 -30.29 -5.45 -6.89
N GLY A 143 -29.66 -6.60 -7.12
CA GLY A 143 -29.63 -7.27 -8.43
C GLY A 143 -28.47 -6.85 -9.33
N HIS A 144 -27.57 -5.99 -8.84
CA HIS A 144 -26.35 -5.60 -9.55
C HIS A 144 -25.27 -6.69 -9.42
N PRO A 145 -24.55 -7.05 -10.50
CA PRO A 145 -23.61 -8.18 -10.50
C PRO A 145 -22.40 -8.01 -9.56
N VAL A 146 -22.06 -6.77 -9.19
CA VAL A 146 -20.92 -6.47 -8.30
C VAL A 146 -21.31 -6.39 -6.83
N TYR A 147 -22.60 -6.17 -6.52
CA TYR A 147 -23.08 -6.04 -5.15
C TYR A 147 -23.76 -7.33 -4.70
N TRP A 148 -25.08 -7.43 -4.90
CA TRP A 148 -25.87 -8.57 -4.45
C TRP A 148 -26.90 -8.97 -5.49
N THR A 149 -27.09 -10.28 -5.63
CA THR A 149 -28.31 -10.84 -6.19
C THR A 149 -29.52 -10.44 -5.34
N ARG A 150 -30.72 -10.63 -5.89
CA ARG A 150 -31.97 -10.34 -5.14
C ARG A 150 -32.13 -11.21 -3.90
N ASP A 151 -31.66 -12.46 -3.95
CA ASP A 151 -31.77 -13.41 -2.83
C ASP A 151 -30.77 -13.08 -1.71
N GLU A 152 -29.56 -12.65 -2.07
CA GLU A 152 -28.58 -12.11 -1.12
C GLU A 152 -29.12 -10.84 -0.45
N ALA A 153 -29.67 -9.90 -1.23
CA ALA A 153 -30.28 -8.68 -0.70
C ALA A 153 -31.45 -8.99 0.26
N ALA A 154 -32.29 -9.98 -0.06
CA ALA A 154 -33.34 -10.44 0.84
C ALA A 154 -32.78 -11.02 2.14
N SER A 155 -31.66 -11.74 2.07
CA SER A 155 -30.97 -12.30 3.25
C SER A 155 -30.36 -11.21 4.13
N ILE A 156 -29.77 -10.17 3.54
CA ILE A 156 -29.23 -8.99 4.23
C ILE A 156 -30.34 -8.29 5.01
N ARG A 157 -31.47 -7.99 4.34
CA ARG A 157 -32.63 -7.37 4.99
C ARG A 157 -33.21 -8.25 6.10
N ALA A 158 -33.25 -9.57 5.89
CA ALA A 158 -33.70 -10.50 6.92
C ALA A 158 -32.79 -10.50 8.16
N GLU A 159 -31.47 -10.34 7.99
CA GLU A 159 -30.55 -10.15 9.10
C GLU A 159 -30.85 -8.87 9.88
N GLY A 160 -31.00 -7.73 9.20
CA GLY A 160 -31.36 -6.49 9.89
C GLY A 160 -32.69 -6.60 10.64
N VAL A 161 -33.70 -7.29 10.08
CA VAL A 161 -34.97 -7.58 10.79
C VAL A 161 -34.77 -8.48 12.03
N ARG A 162 -33.76 -9.36 12.04
CA ARG A 162 -33.40 -10.09 13.27
C ARG A 162 -32.82 -9.12 14.31
N VAL A 163 -31.98 -8.19 13.89
CA VAL A 163 -31.40 -7.18 14.78
C VAL A 163 -32.46 -6.24 15.36
N THR A 164 -33.44 -5.78 14.57
CA THR A 164 -34.51 -4.90 15.09
C THR A 164 -35.31 -5.58 16.20
N ARG A 165 -35.54 -6.90 16.11
CA ARG A 165 -36.18 -7.66 17.21
C ARG A 165 -35.34 -7.68 18.49
N LEU A 166 -34.01 -7.71 18.38
CA LEU A 166 -33.12 -7.59 19.54
C LEU A 166 -33.26 -6.19 20.17
N ILE A 167 -33.30 -5.15 19.35
CA ILE A 167 -33.50 -3.75 19.79
C ILE A 167 -34.86 -3.61 20.51
N ASP A 168 -35.95 -4.06 19.87
CA ASP A 168 -37.32 -3.96 20.41
C ASP A 168 -37.49 -4.72 21.73
N SER A 169 -36.75 -5.82 21.90
CA SER A 169 -36.76 -6.63 23.13
C SER A 169 -35.77 -6.15 24.20
N ALA A 170 -35.00 -5.09 23.92
CA ALA A 170 -33.89 -4.62 24.75
C ALA A 170 -32.92 -5.76 25.15
N ALA A 171 -32.67 -6.70 24.24
CA ALA A 171 -31.71 -7.78 24.45
C ALA A 171 -30.29 -7.28 24.15
N TYR A 172 -29.28 -7.95 24.73
CA TYR A 172 -27.88 -7.75 24.36
C TYR A 172 -27.72 -7.81 22.83
N PRO A 173 -27.00 -6.86 22.19
CA PRO A 173 -26.16 -5.79 22.77
C PRO A 173 -26.86 -4.45 23.10
N PHE A 174 -28.20 -4.37 23.08
CA PHE A 174 -28.99 -3.14 23.28
C PHE A 174 -29.61 -3.04 24.69
N ASP A 175 -29.22 -3.92 25.61
CA ASP A 175 -29.71 -3.99 26.99
C ASP A 175 -29.10 -2.93 27.92
N GLY A 176 -28.16 -2.13 27.42
CA GLY A 176 -27.41 -1.12 28.16
C GLY A 176 -25.99 -1.56 28.53
N THR A 177 -25.63 -2.82 28.30
CA THR A 177 -24.26 -3.31 28.48
C THR A 177 -23.29 -2.45 27.65
N TRP A 178 -22.13 -2.16 28.24
CA TRP A 178 -21.05 -1.34 27.66
C TRP A 178 -21.36 0.13 27.39
N CYS A 179 -22.55 0.66 27.74
CA CYS A 179 -22.84 2.10 27.56
C CYS A 179 -21.98 2.99 28.46
N ASP A 180 -21.41 2.45 29.53
CA ASP A 180 -20.47 3.11 30.43
C ASP A 180 -19.01 2.68 30.18
N PHE A 181 -18.74 2.00 29.04
CA PHE A 181 -17.41 1.56 28.69
C PHE A 181 -16.42 2.73 28.64
N SER A 182 -15.30 2.55 29.34
CA SER A 182 -14.16 3.46 29.31
C SER A 182 -12.89 2.65 29.07
N PRO A 183 -12.09 2.97 28.04
CA PRO A 183 -10.84 2.26 27.80
C PRO A 183 -9.85 2.52 28.95
N PRO A 184 -9.08 1.52 29.42
CA PRO A 184 -8.03 1.72 30.39
C PRO A 184 -7.06 2.84 29.99
N ALA A 185 -6.68 3.74 30.91
CA ALA A 185 -5.78 4.86 30.60
C ALA A 185 -4.37 4.43 30.13
N SER A 186 -3.97 3.19 30.42
CA SER A 186 -2.69 2.60 29.99
C SER A 186 -2.68 2.16 28.53
N TRP A 187 -3.80 2.30 27.81
CA TRP A 187 -3.93 1.89 26.42
C TRP A 187 -3.39 2.97 25.47
N PRO A 188 -2.22 2.76 24.83
CA PRO A 188 -1.76 3.69 23.80
C PRO A 188 -2.65 3.60 22.56
N LEU A 189 -2.55 4.58 21.66
CA LEU A 189 -3.05 4.41 20.31
C LEU A 189 -2.22 3.31 19.61
N PRO A 190 -2.84 2.40 18.85
CA PRO A 190 -2.09 1.49 17.99
C PRO A 190 -1.38 2.27 16.88
N ASP A 191 -0.30 1.69 16.35
CA ASP A 191 0.37 2.19 15.15
C ASP A 191 -0.53 2.05 13.93
N ARG A 192 -0.21 2.80 12.87
CA ARG A 192 -0.92 2.67 11.59
C ARG A 192 -0.75 1.24 11.05
N PRO A 193 -1.81 0.60 10.50
CA PRO A 193 -1.71 -0.72 9.91
C PRO A 193 -0.67 -0.78 8.79
N PRO A 194 -0.02 -1.94 8.56
CA PRO A 194 0.75 -2.12 7.34
C PRO A 194 -0.16 -1.93 6.13
N LEU A 195 0.37 -1.28 5.09
CA LEU A 195 -0.32 -1.08 3.83
C LEU A 195 -0.04 -2.27 2.91
N PRO A 196 -1.07 -3.00 2.44
CA PRO A 196 -0.89 -3.98 1.39
C PRO A 196 -0.39 -3.28 0.10
N LEU A 197 0.70 -3.78 -0.45
CA LEU A 197 1.19 -3.39 -1.77
C LEU A 197 0.68 -4.40 -2.82
N ALA A 198 1.28 -4.42 -4.01
CA ALA A 198 0.99 -5.47 -4.98
C ALA A 198 1.73 -6.77 -4.62
N ALA A 199 1.09 -7.91 -4.92
CA ALA A 199 1.78 -9.19 -4.92
C ALA A 199 2.70 -9.32 -6.14
N VAL A 200 3.84 -10.00 -5.94
CA VAL A 200 4.80 -10.37 -6.99
C VAL A 200 4.73 -11.87 -7.28
N THR A 201 5.36 -12.33 -8.34
CA THR A 201 5.44 -13.78 -8.67
C THR A 201 6.88 -14.17 -8.95
N ALA A 202 7.27 -15.38 -8.53
CA ALA A 202 8.63 -15.90 -8.70
C ALA A 202 8.64 -17.34 -9.29
N PRO A 203 8.22 -17.54 -10.56
CA PRO A 203 8.17 -18.88 -11.16
C PRO A 203 9.55 -19.57 -11.31
N SER A 204 10.66 -18.83 -11.25
CA SER A 204 12.01 -19.42 -11.15
C SER A 204 12.29 -20.09 -9.80
N GLY A 205 11.43 -19.84 -8.80
CA GLY A 205 11.63 -20.26 -7.41
C GLY A 205 12.53 -19.32 -6.62
N VAL A 206 12.93 -18.19 -7.20
CA VAL A 206 13.81 -17.21 -6.57
C VAL A 206 13.23 -15.81 -6.71
N LEU A 207 13.04 -15.16 -5.57
CA LEU A 207 12.66 -13.77 -5.47
C LEU A 207 13.89 -12.91 -5.20
N VAL A 208 13.98 -11.76 -5.86
CA VAL A 208 15.07 -10.80 -5.72
C VAL A 208 14.50 -9.44 -5.30
N LEU A 209 15.06 -8.87 -4.23
CA LEU A 209 14.87 -7.47 -3.82
C LEU A 209 16.18 -6.72 -4.07
N GLY A 210 16.19 -5.69 -4.92
CA GLY A 210 17.43 -4.97 -5.23
C GLY A 210 17.25 -3.51 -5.62
N LYS A 211 18.37 -2.82 -5.79
CA LYS A 211 18.44 -1.40 -6.19
C LYS A 211 17.91 -1.24 -7.62
N ALA A 212 16.83 -0.51 -7.82
CA ALA A 212 16.21 -0.37 -9.14
C ALA A 212 17.12 0.39 -10.13
N GLY A 213 17.99 1.28 -9.65
CA GLY A 213 18.91 2.05 -10.49
C GLY A 213 20.07 1.25 -11.09
N TRP A 214 20.29 0.01 -10.60
CA TRP A 214 21.44 -0.82 -10.97
C TRP A 214 21.11 -2.29 -11.21
N ILE A 215 19.86 -2.70 -11.08
CA ILE A 215 19.46 -4.12 -11.21
C ILE A 215 19.77 -4.70 -12.60
N ASP A 216 19.77 -3.85 -13.62
CA ASP A 216 20.06 -4.14 -15.02
C ASP A 216 21.54 -3.93 -15.38
N HIS A 217 22.37 -3.54 -14.40
CA HIS A 217 23.80 -3.36 -14.62
C HIS A 217 24.47 -4.71 -14.92
N ARG A 218 25.16 -4.78 -16.05
CA ARG A 218 25.88 -5.98 -16.51
C ARG A 218 27.34 -5.64 -16.77
N PRO A 219 28.22 -5.79 -15.78
CA PRO A 219 29.66 -5.73 -16.03
C PRO A 219 30.06 -6.84 -17.00
N ASP A 220 31.03 -6.56 -17.86
CA ASP A 220 31.64 -7.57 -18.73
C ASP A 220 32.11 -8.78 -17.88
N ASP A 221 31.95 -9.99 -18.41
CA ASP A 221 32.32 -11.26 -17.77
C ASP A 221 31.56 -11.63 -16.46
N THR A 222 30.50 -10.91 -16.11
CA THR A 222 29.61 -11.28 -14.97
C THR A 222 28.46 -12.17 -15.45
N PRO A 223 28.17 -13.31 -14.78
CA PRO A 223 26.99 -14.11 -15.09
C PRO A 223 25.69 -13.32 -14.95
N PRO A 224 24.62 -13.69 -15.67
CA PRO A 224 23.29 -13.09 -15.49
C PRO A 224 22.86 -13.03 -14.03
N LEU A 225 22.00 -12.06 -13.70
CA LEU A 225 21.45 -11.90 -12.35
C LEU A 225 20.79 -13.20 -11.90
N SER A 226 20.01 -13.84 -12.78
CA SER A 226 19.31 -15.07 -12.43
C SER A 226 20.24 -16.21 -12.03
N ASP A 227 21.38 -16.38 -12.70
CA ASP A 227 22.36 -17.43 -12.37
C ASP A 227 22.96 -17.20 -10.97
N ARG A 228 23.32 -15.94 -10.67
CA ARG A 228 23.85 -15.53 -9.35
C ARG A 228 22.80 -15.73 -8.25
N ALA A 229 21.57 -15.31 -8.51
CA ALA A 229 20.45 -15.41 -7.58
C ALA A 229 20.03 -16.87 -7.32
N LEU A 230 19.99 -17.71 -8.35
CA LEU A 230 19.70 -19.14 -8.22
C LEU A 230 20.78 -19.86 -7.40
N ALA A 231 22.05 -19.55 -7.63
CA ALA A 231 23.16 -20.11 -6.85
C ALA A 231 23.07 -19.69 -5.36
N MET A 232 22.72 -18.43 -5.10
CA MET A 232 22.55 -17.92 -3.73
C MET A 232 21.32 -18.53 -3.03
N ALA A 233 20.19 -18.62 -3.72
CA ALA A 233 18.98 -19.23 -3.18
C ALA A 233 19.18 -20.72 -2.85
N ALA A 234 20.02 -21.45 -3.60
CA ALA A 234 20.35 -22.84 -3.33
C ALA A 234 21.06 -23.04 -1.97
N THR A 235 21.65 -21.99 -1.39
CA THR A 235 22.26 -22.01 -0.06
C THR A 235 21.38 -21.41 1.03
N GLY A 236 20.11 -21.12 0.74
CA GLY A 236 19.15 -20.51 1.67
C GLY A 236 18.90 -19.02 1.43
N GLY A 237 19.54 -18.43 0.42
CA GLY A 237 19.43 -17.00 0.11
C GLY A 237 20.56 -16.17 0.70
N GLY A 238 20.63 -14.90 0.28
CA GLY A 238 21.67 -13.97 0.73
C GLY A 238 21.86 -12.77 -0.19
N HIS A 239 22.84 -11.94 0.17
CA HIS A 239 23.19 -10.69 -0.48
C HIS A 239 24.13 -10.90 -1.68
N LEU A 240 23.73 -10.34 -2.81
CA LEU A 240 24.45 -10.24 -4.06
C LEU A 240 24.95 -8.80 -4.23
N HIS A 241 26.24 -8.65 -4.53
CA HIS A 241 26.82 -7.37 -4.92
C HIS A 241 28.01 -7.63 -5.86
N ASP A 242 28.42 -6.62 -6.62
CA ASP A 242 29.50 -6.75 -7.64
C ASP A 242 30.92 -6.68 -7.04
N GLY A 243 31.12 -7.25 -5.84
CA GLY A 243 32.29 -7.05 -5.00
C GLY A 243 33.66 -7.16 -5.67
N GLY A 244 34.29 -6.00 -5.88
CA GLY A 244 35.72 -5.82 -6.07
C GLY A 244 36.12 -4.37 -5.80
N ALA A 245 37.12 -4.13 -4.95
CA ALA A 245 37.63 -2.80 -4.56
C ALA A 245 38.29 -1.98 -5.70
N ALA A 246 38.05 -2.36 -6.96
CA ALA A 246 38.76 -1.85 -8.14
C ALA A 246 37.83 -1.32 -9.25
N GLY A 247 36.54 -1.13 -8.97
CA GLY A 247 35.62 -0.36 -9.82
C GLY A 247 35.45 1.08 -9.31
N PRO A 248 35.00 2.03 -10.17
CA PRO A 248 34.74 3.41 -9.75
C PRO A 248 33.64 3.52 -8.68
N GLU A 249 32.70 2.55 -8.63
CA GLU A 249 31.66 2.42 -7.62
C GLU A 249 31.57 0.96 -7.13
N PRO A 250 32.24 0.58 -6.03
CA PRO A 250 32.32 -0.81 -5.56
C PRO A 250 30.98 -1.42 -5.08
N TRP A 251 29.90 -0.64 -5.12
CA TRP A 251 28.54 -1.00 -4.68
C TRP A 251 27.45 -0.50 -5.65
N GLY A 252 27.75 -0.46 -6.96
CA GLY A 252 26.75 -0.13 -7.98
C GLY A 252 25.53 -1.06 -7.88
N PHE A 253 25.71 -2.34 -8.21
CA PHE A 253 24.69 -3.39 -8.07
C PHE A 253 24.65 -3.96 -6.64
N GLU A 254 23.44 -4.03 -6.07
CA GLU A 254 23.14 -4.74 -4.83
C GLU A 254 21.72 -5.31 -4.83
N ALA A 255 21.59 -6.55 -4.36
CA ALA A 255 20.30 -7.21 -4.20
C ALA A 255 20.36 -8.34 -3.17
N VAL A 256 19.23 -8.70 -2.58
CA VAL A 256 19.07 -9.94 -1.81
C VAL A 256 18.21 -10.92 -2.62
N ALA A 257 18.68 -12.16 -2.74
CA ALA A 257 17.97 -13.24 -3.41
C ALA A 257 17.58 -14.33 -2.41
N VAL A 258 16.34 -14.81 -2.47
CA VAL A 258 15.81 -15.84 -1.57
C VAL A 258 14.93 -16.86 -2.30
N PRO A 259 14.86 -18.11 -1.80
CA PRO A 259 13.86 -19.07 -2.27
C PRO A 259 12.43 -18.55 -2.07
N ALA A 260 11.55 -18.82 -3.02
CA ALA A 260 10.14 -18.47 -2.94
C ALA A 260 9.24 -19.51 -3.63
N ALA A 261 7.96 -19.52 -3.28
CA ALA A 261 6.96 -20.37 -3.92
C ALA A 261 6.77 -20.00 -5.40
N THR A 262 6.62 -21.01 -6.24
CA THR A 262 6.50 -20.89 -7.70
C THR A 262 5.06 -20.89 -8.20
N ASP A 263 4.12 -21.28 -7.35
CA ASP A 263 2.75 -21.65 -7.71
C ASP A 263 1.69 -20.61 -7.30
N ARG A 264 2.11 -19.51 -6.70
CA ARG A 264 1.21 -18.49 -6.15
C ARG A 264 1.81 -17.09 -6.18
N PRO A 265 0.97 -16.03 -6.19
CA PRO A 265 1.42 -14.68 -5.87
C PRO A 265 1.98 -14.60 -4.45
N LEU A 266 2.95 -13.72 -4.27
CA LEU A 266 3.67 -13.46 -3.03
C LEU A 266 3.27 -12.07 -2.53
N PRO A 267 2.35 -11.96 -1.55
CA PRO A 267 1.91 -10.69 -1.00
C PRO A 267 3.06 -9.87 -0.44
N VAL A 268 3.02 -8.56 -0.70
CA VAL A 268 3.97 -7.58 -0.17
C VAL A 268 3.20 -6.57 0.67
N ARG A 269 3.74 -6.20 1.82
CA ARG A 269 3.17 -5.16 2.68
C ARG A 269 4.25 -4.29 3.28
N ALA A 270 3.90 -3.03 3.54
CA ALA A 270 4.81 -2.04 4.08
C ALA A 270 4.28 -1.47 5.40
N TRP A 271 5.14 -1.38 6.41
CA TRP A 271 4.92 -0.53 7.56
C TRP A 271 5.45 0.85 7.25
N THR A 272 4.85 1.86 7.87
CA THR A 272 5.22 3.24 7.61
C THR A 272 5.50 4.01 8.89
N SER A 273 6.49 4.89 8.84
CA SER A 273 6.67 5.98 9.79
C SER A 273 6.36 7.31 9.13
N PRO A 274 5.97 8.35 9.88
CA PRO A 274 5.92 9.71 9.34
C PRO A 274 7.33 10.18 8.93
N SER A 275 7.45 10.79 7.74
CA SER A 275 8.65 11.50 7.33
C SER A 275 8.94 12.65 8.31
N PRO A 276 10.21 12.87 8.69
CA PRO A 276 10.57 14.05 9.49
C PRO A 276 10.51 15.35 8.68
N PHE A 277 10.40 15.30 7.35
CA PHE A 277 10.43 16.48 6.48
C PHE A 277 9.04 17.07 6.23
N ASP A 278 8.04 16.23 5.94
CA ASP A 278 6.68 16.66 5.62
C ASP A 278 5.58 15.90 6.39
N GLY A 279 5.93 14.85 7.13
CA GLY A 279 4.98 14.02 7.87
C GLY A 279 4.24 12.97 7.04
N GLU A 280 4.49 12.87 5.73
CA GLU A 280 3.92 11.85 4.86
C GLU A 280 4.48 10.45 5.20
N PRO A 281 3.75 9.36 4.89
CA PRO A 281 4.20 8.02 5.25
C PRO A 281 5.37 7.54 4.39
N VAL A 282 6.44 7.08 5.07
CA VAL A 282 7.65 6.50 4.45
C VAL A 282 7.80 5.05 4.90
N ILE A 283 8.35 4.16 4.07
CA ILE A 283 8.43 2.71 4.38
C ILE A 283 9.42 2.46 5.50
N SER A 284 8.95 2.12 6.70
CA SER A 284 9.82 1.74 7.83
C SER A 284 10.16 0.25 7.87
N ALA A 285 9.36 -0.58 7.18
CA ALA A 285 9.71 -1.96 6.91
C ALA A 285 8.93 -2.48 5.71
N LEU A 286 9.58 -3.30 4.90
CA LEU A 286 8.94 -4.11 3.87
C LEU A 286 8.90 -5.56 4.35
N GLU A 287 7.77 -6.23 4.13
CA GLU A 287 7.69 -7.68 4.34
C GLU A 287 7.03 -8.35 3.14
N ILE A 288 7.62 -9.47 2.71
CA ILE A 288 7.18 -10.26 1.59
C ILE A 288 6.93 -11.69 2.06
N SER A 289 5.71 -12.19 1.90
CA SER A 289 5.42 -13.60 2.14
C SER A 289 6.06 -14.45 1.05
N LEU A 290 6.89 -15.44 1.42
CA LEU A 290 7.61 -16.28 0.46
C LEU A 290 6.80 -17.52 0.04
N GLY A 291 5.68 -17.81 0.71
CA GLY A 291 4.82 -18.96 0.42
C GLY A 291 5.50 -20.31 0.69
N LEU A 292 6.57 -20.30 1.48
CA LEU A 292 7.33 -21.47 1.90
C LEU A 292 7.18 -21.68 3.41
N PRO A 293 7.18 -22.93 3.90
CA PRO A 293 7.16 -23.18 5.34
C PRO A 293 8.43 -22.65 6.02
N TRP A 294 8.30 -22.17 7.25
CA TRP A 294 9.44 -21.81 8.08
C TRP A 294 10.20 -23.06 8.53
N THR A 295 11.50 -23.12 8.27
CA THR A 295 12.35 -24.27 8.59
C THR A 295 13.54 -23.93 9.49
N HIS A 296 13.64 -22.68 9.96
CA HIS A 296 14.76 -22.22 10.79
C HIS A 296 14.38 -22.16 12.28
N GLY A 297 15.31 -21.68 13.11
CA GLY A 297 15.06 -21.47 14.54
C GLY A 297 14.10 -20.31 14.81
N PRO A 298 13.91 -19.92 16.08
CA PRO A 298 13.03 -18.80 16.44
C PRO A 298 13.62 -17.42 16.10
N ASP A 299 14.92 -17.35 15.84
CA ASP A 299 15.62 -16.09 15.59
C ASP A 299 15.61 -15.73 14.09
N PRO A 300 15.52 -14.42 13.75
CA PRO A 300 15.68 -13.94 12.37
C PRO A 300 17.00 -14.41 11.75
N VAL A 301 16.96 -14.80 10.48
CA VAL A 301 18.15 -15.22 9.71
C VAL A 301 18.63 -14.03 8.86
N PRO A 302 19.82 -13.45 9.13
CA PRO A 302 20.35 -12.36 8.33
C PRO A 302 20.72 -12.82 6.91
N LEU A 303 20.31 -12.05 5.91
CA LEU A 303 20.66 -12.28 4.50
C LEU A 303 21.68 -11.27 3.98
N GLY A 304 21.79 -10.12 4.64
CA GLY A 304 22.71 -9.03 4.35
C GLY A 304 22.02 -7.69 4.54
N ASP A 305 22.68 -6.62 4.09
CA ASP A 305 22.19 -5.26 4.26
C ASP A 305 21.99 -4.58 2.90
N LEU A 306 20.86 -3.91 2.72
CA LEU A 306 20.56 -3.11 1.53
C LEU A 306 20.41 -1.63 1.89
N PRO A 307 20.88 -0.71 1.04
CA PRO A 307 20.58 0.71 1.17
C PRO A 307 19.18 1.01 0.61
N VAL A 308 18.60 2.15 0.97
CA VAL A 308 17.56 2.77 0.14
C VAL A 308 18.26 3.40 -1.08
N ASP A 309 17.92 2.90 -2.27
CA ASP A 309 18.42 3.42 -3.54
C ASP A 309 17.61 4.62 -3.98
N ARG A 310 18.29 5.71 -4.36
CA ARG A 310 17.64 6.98 -4.80
C ARG A 310 16.70 6.82 -5.99
N CYS A 311 16.87 5.74 -6.76
CA CYS A 311 16.06 5.42 -7.92
C CYS A 311 14.85 4.55 -7.53
N GLY A 312 14.77 4.04 -6.31
CA GLY A 312 13.77 3.07 -5.93
C GLY A 312 14.34 1.67 -5.72
N MET A 313 13.49 0.78 -5.22
CA MET A 313 13.79 -0.64 -5.14
C MET A 313 12.93 -1.41 -6.14
N VAL A 314 13.39 -2.59 -6.54
CA VAL A 314 12.63 -3.52 -7.38
C VAL A 314 12.56 -4.88 -6.73
N LEU A 315 11.39 -5.50 -6.81
CA LEU A 315 11.10 -6.84 -6.31
C LEU A 315 10.53 -7.68 -7.45
N GLY A 316 11.16 -8.81 -7.77
CA GLY A 316 10.72 -9.64 -8.88
C GLY A 316 11.39 -11.01 -8.97
N ASP A 317 10.89 -11.82 -9.89
CA ASP A 317 11.49 -13.10 -10.25
C ASP A 317 12.92 -12.91 -10.78
N ALA A 318 13.85 -13.75 -10.33
CA ALA A 318 15.24 -13.66 -10.74
C ALA A 318 15.46 -13.71 -12.27
N ARG A 319 14.70 -14.55 -13.00
CA ARG A 319 14.81 -14.66 -14.46
C ARG A 319 14.06 -13.57 -15.19
N ALA A 320 12.93 -13.11 -14.66
CA ALA A 320 12.25 -11.96 -15.23
C ALA A 320 13.15 -10.71 -15.19
N LEU A 321 13.84 -10.51 -14.06
CA LEU A 321 14.71 -9.35 -13.86
C LEU A 321 15.96 -9.34 -14.76
N ASP A 322 16.38 -10.48 -15.31
CA ASP A 322 17.41 -10.45 -16.37
C ASP A 322 16.96 -9.59 -17.56
N ALA A 323 15.67 -9.52 -17.87
CA ALA A 323 15.14 -8.73 -18.98
C ALA A 323 14.69 -7.31 -18.58
N PHE A 324 14.91 -6.89 -17.32
CA PHE A 324 14.47 -5.59 -16.84
C PHE A 324 15.28 -4.46 -17.49
N GLU A 325 14.62 -3.56 -18.21
CA GLU A 325 15.25 -2.33 -18.71
C GLU A 325 15.19 -1.23 -17.63
N GLY A 326 16.36 -0.83 -17.12
CA GLY A 326 16.49 0.12 -16.01
C GLY A 326 16.38 1.58 -16.43
N LEU A 327 16.87 2.47 -15.57
CA LEU A 327 16.74 3.93 -15.74
C LEU A 327 17.35 4.45 -17.04
N ASN A 328 18.47 3.85 -17.46
CA ASN A 328 19.21 4.25 -18.67
C ASN A 328 19.03 3.26 -19.83
N GLY A 329 18.05 2.35 -19.70
CA GLY A 329 17.75 1.30 -20.69
C GLY A 329 17.00 1.81 -21.92
N GLU A 330 16.64 0.87 -22.80
CA GLU A 330 15.87 1.16 -24.02
C GLU A 330 14.35 1.14 -23.76
N ALA A 331 13.58 1.84 -24.60
CA ALA A 331 12.12 1.82 -24.51
C ALA A 331 11.57 0.43 -24.89
N VAL A 332 10.96 -0.29 -23.94
CA VAL A 332 10.49 -1.66 -24.17
C VAL A 332 9.29 -1.76 -25.12
N ASN A 333 8.61 -0.64 -25.39
CA ASN A 333 7.46 -0.56 -26.29
C ASN A 333 7.58 0.54 -27.36
N GLY A 334 8.76 1.16 -27.49
CA GLY A 334 8.99 2.24 -28.45
C GLY A 334 8.25 3.55 -28.15
N LEU A 335 7.72 3.72 -26.94
CA LEU A 335 7.05 4.94 -26.48
C LEU A 335 7.88 5.67 -25.42
N ALA A 336 7.55 6.94 -25.20
CA ALA A 336 8.13 7.79 -24.17
C ALA A 336 7.13 8.84 -23.69
N ASP A 337 7.31 9.26 -22.45
CA ASP A 337 6.64 10.44 -21.90
C ASP A 337 7.54 11.67 -22.12
N VAL A 338 6.93 12.82 -22.42
CA VAL A 338 7.62 14.12 -22.46
C VAL A 338 7.05 14.98 -21.37
N THR A 339 7.87 15.35 -20.39
CA THR A 339 7.47 16.23 -19.29
C THR A 339 8.27 17.51 -19.31
N TYR A 340 7.64 18.61 -18.91
CA TYR A 340 8.30 19.88 -18.68
C TYR A 340 7.84 20.48 -17.35
N ARG A 341 8.81 20.99 -16.58
CA ARG A 341 8.57 21.57 -15.25
C ARG A 341 9.46 22.79 -14.98
N GLY A 342 8.93 23.78 -14.26
CA GLY A 342 9.67 24.95 -13.80
C GLY A 342 9.02 26.28 -14.15
N ARG A 343 9.83 27.33 -14.20
CA ARG A 343 9.39 28.74 -14.21
C ARG A 343 8.42 29.09 -15.35
N TYR A 344 8.52 28.39 -16.47
CA TYR A 344 7.80 28.72 -17.71
C TYR A 344 6.81 27.62 -18.13
N GLU A 345 6.28 26.86 -17.16
CA GLU A 345 5.32 25.77 -17.42
C GLU A 345 4.06 26.27 -18.13
N ASP A 346 3.47 27.37 -17.67
CA ASP A 346 2.22 27.91 -18.23
C ASP A 346 2.43 28.42 -19.66
N GLU A 347 3.54 29.11 -19.92
CA GLU A 347 3.88 29.57 -21.27
C GLU A 347 4.20 28.40 -22.20
N ALA A 348 4.93 27.39 -21.72
CA ALA A 348 5.20 26.18 -22.48
C ALA A 348 3.89 25.43 -22.80
N GLN A 349 2.96 25.33 -21.85
CA GLN A 349 1.64 24.73 -22.07
C GLN A 349 0.81 25.52 -23.08
N ALA A 350 0.83 26.85 -23.03
CA ALA A 350 0.11 27.69 -23.98
C ALA A 350 0.63 27.52 -25.42
N VAL A 351 1.92 27.25 -25.60
CA VAL A 351 2.56 27.09 -26.92
C VAL A 351 2.46 25.66 -27.43
N PHE A 352 2.74 24.68 -26.58
CA PHE A 352 2.91 23.27 -26.97
C PHE A 352 1.72 22.39 -26.59
N GLY A 353 0.90 22.80 -25.62
CA GLY A 353 -0.12 21.97 -24.99
C GLY A 353 0.49 20.98 -23.99
N GLY A 354 -0.29 20.01 -23.54
CA GLY A 354 0.12 19.02 -22.55
C GLY A 354 -0.67 19.15 -21.26
N GLY A 355 -0.98 18.02 -20.63
CA GLY A 355 -1.73 17.94 -19.38
C GLY A 355 -0.82 17.55 -18.21
N PRO A 356 -1.33 17.61 -16.97
CA PRO A 356 -0.64 17.04 -15.82
C PRO A 356 -0.37 15.55 -16.06
N THR A 357 0.88 15.12 -15.92
CA THR A 357 1.27 13.72 -16.18
C THR A 357 1.19 12.85 -14.92
N ALA A 358 1.39 13.42 -13.73
CA ALA A 358 1.34 12.73 -12.45
C ALA A 358 0.47 13.47 -11.42
N GLY A 359 -0.82 13.15 -11.36
CA GLY A 359 -1.77 13.86 -10.48
C GLY A 359 -1.94 15.35 -10.83
N ALA A 360 -2.66 16.10 -10.00
CA ALA A 360 -2.98 17.51 -10.28
C ALA A 360 -1.79 18.48 -10.10
N SER A 361 -0.73 18.06 -9.40
CA SER A 361 0.47 18.85 -9.09
C SER A 361 1.75 18.36 -9.79
N GLY A 362 1.63 17.32 -10.61
CA GLY A 362 2.74 16.76 -11.40
C GLY A 362 3.20 17.70 -12.52
N PRO A 363 4.33 17.37 -13.16
CA PRO A 363 4.79 18.13 -14.31
C PRO A 363 3.77 18.08 -15.45
N LEU A 364 3.77 19.11 -16.29
CA LEU A 364 2.95 19.14 -17.49
C LEU A 364 3.64 18.38 -18.62
N GLY A 365 2.86 17.82 -19.54
CA GLY A 365 3.46 17.03 -20.61
C GLY A 365 2.49 16.18 -21.43
N PHE A 366 3.10 15.22 -22.11
CA PHE A 366 2.46 14.28 -23.00
C PHE A 366 2.86 12.87 -22.59
N LEU A 367 1.87 12.00 -22.44
CA LEU A 367 2.11 10.60 -22.14
C LEU A 367 2.06 9.77 -23.43
N ASP A 368 2.79 8.66 -23.45
CA ASP A 368 2.67 7.60 -24.45
C ASP A 368 2.94 8.05 -25.91
N LEU A 369 3.86 8.99 -26.13
CA LEU A 369 4.26 9.40 -27.47
C LEU A 369 5.21 8.37 -28.10
N PRO A 370 5.15 8.12 -29.42
CA PRO A 370 6.20 7.39 -30.11
C PRO A 370 7.57 8.01 -29.82
N LEU A 371 8.59 7.20 -29.52
CA LEU A 371 9.89 7.68 -29.01
C LEU A 371 10.54 8.76 -29.89
N GLY A 372 10.47 8.61 -31.22
CA GLY A 372 10.97 9.62 -32.15
C GLY A 372 10.18 10.94 -32.13
N GLU A 373 8.87 10.87 -31.94
CA GLU A 373 8.00 12.05 -31.81
C GLU A 373 8.23 12.75 -30.47
N ALA A 374 8.40 11.99 -29.39
CA ALA A 374 8.77 12.50 -28.08
C ALA A 374 10.09 13.28 -28.12
N ALA A 375 11.13 12.70 -28.76
CA ALA A 375 12.42 13.35 -28.94
C ALA A 375 12.30 14.65 -29.77
N ALA A 376 11.54 14.61 -30.87
CA ALA A 376 11.31 15.78 -31.72
C ALA A 376 10.53 16.89 -30.98
N LEU A 377 9.54 16.53 -30.18
CA LEU A 377 8.79 17.48 -29.36
C LEU A 377 9.68 18.11 -28.28
N ALA A 378 10.46 17.31 -27.56
CA ALA A 378 11.35 17.82 -26.53
C ALA A 378 12.40 18.78 -27.10
N GLU A 379 12.99 18.49 -28.27
CA GLU A 379 13.90 19.43 -28.92
C GLU A 379 13.21 20.72 -29.36
N ARG A 380 11.98 20.66 -29.88
CA ARG A 380 11.21 21.88 -30.19
C ARG A 380 10.97 22.75 -28.95
N ILE A 381 10.66 22.14 -27.81
CA ILE A 381 10.48 22.88 -26.54
C ILE A 381 11.82 23.47 -26.10
N ARG A 382 12.92 22.70 -26.15
CA ARG A 382 14.27 23.18 -25.80
C ARG A 382 14.73 24.32 -26.71
N ASP A 383 14.47 24.25 -28.02
CA ASP A 383 14.72 25.34 -28.97
C ASP A 383 13.92 26.59 -28.64
N TRP A 384 12.65 26.44 -28.28
CA TRP A 384 11.83 27.55 -27.81
C TRP A 384 12.39 28.18 -26.52
N VAL A 385 12.83 27.37 -25.54
CA VAL A 385 13.50 27.88 -24.33
C VAL A 385 14.78 28.64 -24.68
N ARG A 386 15.59 28.11 -25.61
CA ARG A 386 16.81 28.77 -26.12
C ARG A 386 16.51 30.09 -26.84
N ALA A 387 15.42 30.15 -27.59
CA ALA A 387 14.99 31.34 -28.34
C ALA A 387 14.29 32.40 -27.46
N GLY A 388 13.73 32.00 -26.31
CA GLY A 388 13.20 32.88 -25.27
C GLY A 388 11.99 32.26 -24.58
N PRO A 389 12.05 32.03 -23.26
CA PRO A 389 11.71 33.05 -22.25
C PRO A 389 12.75 33.25 -21.12
N GLY A 390 13.85 32.49 -21.15
CA GLY A 390 14.93 32.49 -20.15
C GLY A 390 15.25 31.09 -19.65
N ASN A 391 16.22 30.97 -18.73
CA ASN A 391 16.55 29.69 -18.08
C ASN A 391 15.50 29.36 -17.00
N GLY A 392 15.21 28.07 -16.81
CA GLY A 392 14.37 27.61 -15.69
C GLY A 392 13.20 26.70 -16.07
N LEU A 393 13.14 26.21 -17.32
CA LEU A 393 12.25 25.10 -17.70
C LEU A 393 13.10 23.84 -17.93
N ARG A 394 12.83 22.79 -17.16
CA ARG A 394 13.41 21.46 -17.37
C ARG A 394 12.51 20.66 -18.30
N VAL A 395 13.07 20.09 -19.36
CA VAL A 395 12.35 19.23 -20.32
C VAL A 395 12.97 17.84 -20.30
N SER A 396 12.19 16.85 -19.89
CA SER A 396 12.59 15.46 -19.83
C SER A 396 11.91 14.65 -20.94
N VAL A 397 12.65 13.73 -21.52
CA VAL A 397 12.10 12.63 -22.31
C VAL A 397 12.34 11.39 -21.48
N GLU A 398 11.28 10.67 -21.16
CA GLU A 398 11.31 9.49 -20.29
C GLU A 398 10.87 8.28 -21.14
N PRO A 399 11.82 7.58 -21.77
CA PRO A 399 11.53 6.34 -22.49
C PRO A 399 10.80 5.37 -21.58
N HIS A 400 9.86 4.60 -22.12
CA HIS A 400 9.17 3.56 -21.38
C HIS A 400 10.08 2.35 -21.16
N THR A 401 11.10 2.51 -20.33
CA THR A 401 11.84 1.40 -19.72
C THR A 401 10.95 0.72 -18.67
N ASP A 402 11.31 -0.47 -18.19
CA ASP A 402 10.53 -1.14 -17.14
C ASP A 402 10.59 -0.35 -15.82
N TYR A 403 11.74 0.27 -15.53
CA TYR A 403 11.89 1.24 -14.45
C TYR A 403 10.85 2.36 -14.53
N HIS A 404 10.73 3.02 -15.69
CA HIS A 404 9.77 4.11 -15.88
C HIS A 404 8.33 3.63 -15.75
N ARG A 405 8.00 2.49 -16.36
CA ARG A 405 6.67 1.89 -16.28
C ARG A 405 6.27 1.56 -14.85
N ALA A 406 7.17 0.99 -14.05
CA ALA A 406 6.92 0.69 -12.65
C ALA A 406 6.71 1.97 -11.82
N ARG A 407 7.57 2.98 -12.00
CA ARG A 407 7.41 4.28 -11.33
C ARG A 407 6.09 4.96 -11.71
N ARG A 408 5.73 4.95 -12.99
CA ARG A 408 4.47 5.53 -13.50
C ARG A 408 3.25 4.80 -12.95
N ALA A 409 3.30 3.47 -12.84
CA ALA A 409 2.23 2.69 -12.21
C ALA A 409 2.05 3.04 -10.71
N GLY A 410 3.11 3.52 -10.06
CA GLY A 410 3.10 3.91 -8.65
C GLY A 410 2.67 5.35 -8.36
N TRP A 411 2.51 6.23 -9.35
CA TRP A 411 2.22 7.66 -9.11
C TRP A 411 0.97 7.95 -8.28
N GLY A 412 -0.03 7.06 -8.33
CA GLY A 412 -1.23 7.16 -7.51
C GLY A 412 -1.13 6.49 -6.15
N HIS A 413 -0.04 5.78 -5.85
CA HIS A 413 0.12 5.02 -4.62
C HIS A 413 0.82 5.88 -3.55
N PRO A 414 0.36 5.90 -2.27
CA PRO A 414 0.95 6.73 -1.22
C PRO A 414 2.41 6.41 -0.91
N LEU A 415 2.86 5.19 -1.25
CA LEU A 415 4.23 4.72 -1.10
C LEU A 415 4.93 4.50 -2.45
N LEU A 416 4.43 5.13 -3.51
CA LEU A 416 5.00 5.07 -4.87
C LEU A 416 5.24 3.64 -5.40
N ALA A 417 4.42 2.69 -4.94
CA ALA A 417 4.51 1.28 -5.26
C ALA A 417 3.74 1.00 -6.55
N GLY A 418 4.44 0.53 -7.59
CA GLY A 418 3.87 0.27 -8.91
C GLY A 418 4.22 -1.12 -9.43
N ALA A 419 3.21 -1.91 -9.75
CA ALA A 419 3.40 -3.24 -10.31
C ALA A 419 3.31 -3.24 -11.84
N ILE A 420 4.19 -4.02 -12.47
CA ILE A 420 4.21 -4.24 -13.92
C ILE A 420 4.31 -5.73 -14.23
N GLU A 421 3.93 -6.09 -15.45
CA GLU A 421 4.20 -7.40 -16.03
C GLU A 421 5.54 -7.36 -16.78
N LEU A 422 6.43 -8.28 -16.45
CA LEU A 422 7.73 -8.51 -17.08
C LEU A 422 7.93 -10.00 -17.33
N GLY A 423 7.99 -10.42 -18.60
CA GLY A 423 8.18 -11.84 -18.93
C GLY A 423 7.10 -12.78 -18.38
N GLY A 424 5.86 -12.29 -18.20
CA GLY A 424 4.77 -13.04 -17.58
C GLY A 424 4.85 -13.15 -16.05
N CYS A 425 5.74 -12.37 -15.43
CA CYS A 425 5.89 -12.25 -13.99
C CYS A 425 5.43 -10.87 -13.52
N ARG A 426 4.75 -10.84 -12.38
CA ARG A 426 4.46 -9.59 -11.66
C ARG A 426 5.70 -9.12 -10.92
N VAL A 427 6.19 -7.95 -11.31
CA VAL A 427 7.32 -7.24 -10.70
C VAL A 427 6.80 -5.98 -10.03
N LEU A 428 7.32 -5.66 -8.85
CA LEU A 428 6.97 -4.48 -8.08
C LEU A 428 8.14 -3.52 -8.04
N GLY A 429 7.95 -2.30 -8.55
CA GLY A 429 8.82 -1.17 -8.27
C GLY A 429 8.34 -0.40 -7.05
N LEU A 430 9.27 0.05 -6.22
CA LEU A 430 9.05 0.91 -5.07
C LEU A 430 9.81 2.21 -5.33
N GLY A 431 9.10 3.31 -5.56
CA GLY A 431 9.71 4.64 -5.60
C GLY A 431 9.85 5.24 -4.21
N TRP A 432 10.54 6.38 -4.15
CA TRP A 432 10.74 7.17 -2.94
C TRP A 432 10.63 8.66 -3.29
N ASP A 433 10.10 9.46 -2.37
CA ASP A 433 10.33 10.90 -2.39
C ASP A 433 11.71 11.20 -1.78
N PRO A 434 12.46 12.21 -2.24
CA PRO A 434 13.70 12.62 -1.59
C PRO A 434 13.56 13.01 -0.09
N GLY A 435 12.34 13.24 0.39
CA GLY A 435 12.01 13.37 1.81
C GLY A 435 11.66 12.05 2.51
N ASP A 436 11.68 10.92 1.82
CA ASP A 436 11.48 9.58 2.38
C ASP A 436 12.80 9.08 2.97
N HIS A 437 12.81 8.85 4.29
CA HIS A 437 14.06 8.61 5.03
C HIS A 437 15.04 9.77 4.81
N SER A 438 16.24 9.75 5.38
CA SER A 438 17.25 10.75 5.00
C SER A 438 17.83 10.36 3.65
N GLU A 439 17.00 10.23 2.61
CA GLU A 439 17.45 9.91 1.27
C GLU A 439 18.49 10.94 0.84
N ARG A 440 19.75 10.50 0.81
CA ARG A 440 20.86 11.36 0.43
C ARG A 440 20.90 11.41 -1.08
N HIS A 441 21.21 12.58 -1.65
CA HIS A 441 21.23 12.77 -3.10
C HIS A 441 22.19 11.80 -3.84
N GLN A 442 23.20 11.29 -3.14
CA GLN A 442 24.14 10.29 -3.66
C GLN A 442 23.79 8.83 -3.28
N GLY A 443 22.60 8.60 -2.74
CA GLY A 443 22.20 7.30 -2.19
C GLY A 443 22.76 7.05 -0.80
N GLU A 444 22.12 6.14 -0.06
CA GLU A 444 22.47 5.88 1.33
C GLU A 444 23.78 5.09 1.50
N ARG A 445 24.11 4.23 0.54
CA ARG A 445 25.32 3.40 0.62
C ARG A 445 26.60 4.22 0.61
N GLU A 446 26.68 5.27 -0.20
CA GLU A 446 27.83 6.18 -0.24
C GLU A 446 28.09 6.86 1.12
N GLU A 447 27.06 6.90 1.96
CA GLU A 447 27.02 7.58 3.24
C GLU A 447 27.02 6.57 4.40
N GLY A 448 27.35 5.30 4.09
CA GLY A 448 27.47 4.21 5.06
C GLY A 448 26.15 3.75 5.66
N ARG A 449 25.01 4.11 5.07
CA ARG A 449 23.67 3.73 5.54
C ARG A 449 23.15 2.53 4.77
N VAL A 450 22.95 1.45 5.51
CA VAL A 450 22.48 0.15 5.02
C VAL A 450 21.60 -0.47 6.08
N TYR A 451 20.65 -1.28 5.65
CA TYR A 451 19.58 -1.78 6.50
C TYR A 451 19.40 -3.28 6.38
N PRO A 452 19.20 -3.98 7.51
CA PRO A 452 19.19 -5.43 7.53
C PRO A 452 18.00 -6.00 6.78
N VAL A 453 18.31 -7.00 5.96
CA VAL A 453 17.35 -7.89 5.32
C VAL A 453 17.43 -9.25 6.01
N THR A 454 16.30 -9.74 6.50
CA THR A 454 16.18 -10.96 7.29
C THR A 454 15.13 -11.91 6.72
N LEU A 455 15.30 -13.22 6.93
CA LEU A 455 14.19 -14.16 6.91
C LEU A 455 13.62 -14.28 8.32
N GLU A 456 12.30 -14.27 8.43
CA GLU A 456 11.58 -14.36 9.69
C GLU A 456 10.41 -15.35 9.59
N GLU A 457 9.95 -15.83 10.74
CA GLU A 457 8.78 -16.70 10.86
C GLU A 457 7.52 -15.86 10.99
N ARG A 458 6.49 -16.23 10.24
CA ARG A 458 5.14 -15.73 10.44
C ARG A 458 4.12 -16.82 10.12
N ASP A 459 3.39 -17.25 11.15
CA ASP A 459 2.29 -18.22 11.03
C ASP A 459 2.70 -19.56 10.38
N GLY A 460 3.94 -19.98 10.68
CA GLY A 460 4.57 -21.17 10.13
C GLY A 460 5.13 -20.98 8.72
N GLU A 461 5.05 -19.78 8.13
CA GLU A 461 5.61 -19.45 6.82
C GLU A 461 6.86 -18.57 6.95
N ALA A 462 7.75 -18.66 5.96
CA ALA A 462 8.91 -17.78 5.83
C ALA A 462 8.50 -16.45 5.19
N VAL A 463 8.96 -15.35 5.77
CA VAL A 463 8.83 -14.01 5.22
C VAL A 463 10.19 -13.36 5.04
N LEU A 464 10.37 -12.63 3.94
CA LEU A 464 11.52 -11.74 3.75
C LEU A 464 11.16 -10.39 4.35
N ARG A 465 11.96 -9.90 5.30
CA ARG A 465 11.76 -8.60 5.95
C ARG A 465 12.96 -7.70 5.67
N TRP A 466 12.70 -6.45 5.28
CA TRP A 466 13.72 -5.41 5.18
C TRP A 466 13.31 -4.25 6.09
N THR A 467 14.10 -3.99 7.14
CA THR A 467 13.73 -3.02 8.20
C THR A 467 14.53 -1.74 8.05
N ILE A 468 13.84 -0.64 7.75
CA ILE A 468 14.41 0.68 7.47
C ILE A 468 14.01 1.61 8.62
N PRO A 469 14.85 1.80 9.66
CA PRO A 469 14.49 2.65 10.77
C PRO A 469 14.16 4.08 10.29
N PRO A 470 13.23 4.78 10.97
CA PRO A 470 12.96 6.18 10.69
C PRO A 470 14.25 7.00 10.80
N TYR A 471 14.35 8.06 9.99
CA TYR A 471 15.45 8.98 10.14
C TYR A 471 15.34 9.74 11.46
N GLU A 472 16.16 9.36 12.43
CA GLU A 472 16.46 10.21 13.57
C GLU A 472 17.49 11.23 13.08
N GLY A 473 17.11 12.51 13.04
CA GLY A 473 18.01 13.58 12.63
C GLY A 473 19.38 13.46 13.31
N GLU A 474 20.45 13.89 12.64
CA GLU A 474 21.74 14.08 13.32
C GLU A 474 21.51 15.06 14.46
N GLY A 475 21.39 14.54 15.70
CA GLY A 475 21.33 15.38 16.89
C GLY A 475 22.57 16.28 16.88
N GLU A 476 22.39 17.56 17.20
CA GLU A 476 23.51 18.49 17.39
C GLU A 476 24.54 17.84 18.33
N ALA A 477 25.64 17.37 17.74
CA ALA A 477 26.82 16.88 18.45
C ALA A 477 27.80 18.04 18.67
#